data_AF-A0A533TA65-F1
#
_entry.id   AF-A0A533TA65-F1
#
_cell.length_a   1.000
_cell.length_b   1.000
_cell.length_c   1.000
_cell.angle_alpha   90.00
_cell.angle_beta   90.00
_cell.angle_gamma   90.00
#
_symmetry.space_group_name_H-M   'P 1'
#
loop_
_entity.id
_entity.type
_entity.pdbx_description
1 polymer ?
#
loop_
_entity_poly.entity_id
_entity_poly.type
_entity_poly.pdbx_seq_one_letter_code
_entity_poly.pdbx_strand_id
1 'polypeptide(L)' 'MNPRILEVIPTDDYKLKLLFTNGERGFYDCAGLLNFGVFKELQDKNYFKKVQVLHGTVVWPHEQDICPDTVYSDAIKENT' A
#
# COMPACT_ATOMS: atom_id res chain seq x y z
N MET A 1 8.69 -11.39 12.41
CA MET A 1 7.51 -10.72 11.85
C MET A 1 8.00 -9.45 11.21
N ASN A 2 7.61 -9.16 9.96
CA ASN A 2 8.04 -7.93 9.31
C ASN A 2 7.43 -6.69 10.00
N PRO A 3 8.10 -5.53 9.94
CA PRO A 3 7.54 -4.25 10.35
C PRO A 3 6.16 -3.98 9.76
N ARG A 4 5.27 -3.36 10.55
CA ARG A 4 3.92 -2.99 10.11
C ARG A 4 3.90 -1.58 9.52
N ILE A 5 2.85 -1.26 8.79
CA ILE A 5 2.68 0.07 8.19
C ILE A 5 2.14 1.03 9.26
N LEU A 6 2.78 2.19 9.39
CA LEU A 6 2.35 3.30 10.25
C LEU A 6 1.60 4.36 9.45
N GLU A 7 2.12 4.71 8.27
CA GLU A 7 1.54 5.75 7.42
C GLU A 7 1.57 5.32 5.95
N VAL A 8 0.59 5.81 5.20
CA VAL A 8 0.48 5.62 3.75
C VAL A 8 0.16 6.93 3.07
N ILE A 9 0.85 7.23 1.97
CA ILE A 9 0.55 8.35 1.09
C ILE A 9 0.40 7.80 -0.34
N PRO A 10 -0.79 7.84 -0.95
CA PRO A 10 -0.98 7.42 -2.34
C PRO A 10 -0.37 8.45 -3.31
N THR A 11 0.02 7.96 -4.48
CA THR A 11 0.56 8.75 -5.60
C THR A 11 -0.32 8.61 -6.84
N ASP A 12 -0.13 9.49 -7.83
CA ASP A 12 -0.92 9.45 -9.08
C ASP A 12 -0.53 8.32 -10.04
N ASP A 13 0.61 7.64 -9.79
CA ASP A 13 1.13 6.49 -10.55
C ASP A 13 0.83 5.14 -9.87
N TYR A 14 -0.22 5.08 -9.04
CA TYR A 14 -0.65 3.87 -8.32
C TYR A 14 0.40 3.27 -7.38
N LYS A 15 1.31 4.10 -6.87
CA LYS A 15 2.24 3.70 -5.81
C LYS A 15 1.78 4.18 -4.45
N LEU A 16 2.17 3.44 -3.42
CA LEU A 16 2.00 3.80 -2.03
C LEU A 16 3.37 4.14 -1.44
N LYS A 17 3.52 5.37 -0.95
CA LYS A 17 4.62 5.74 -0.05
C LYS A 17 4.28 5.27 1.35
N LEU A 18 5.19 4.55 1.98
CA LEU A 18 4.96 3.86 3.24
C LEU A 18 5.98 4.29 4.29
N LEU A 19 5.51 4.46 5.52
CA LEU A 19 6.35 4.49 6.72
C LEU A 19 6.10 3.21 7.51
N PHE A 20 7.15 2.49 7.85
CA PHE A 20 7.06 1.26 8.65
C PHE A 20 7.36 1.50 10.12
N THR A 21 6.92 0.59 10.99
CA THR A 21 7.09 0.68 12.47
C THR A 21 8.54 0.71 12.93
N ASN A 22 9.49 0.27 12.12
CA ASN A 22 10.93 0.33 12.40
C ASN A 22 11.59 1.62 11.89
N GLY A 23 10.82 2.57 11.35
CA GLY A 23 11.31 3.83 10.80
C GLY A 23 11.73 3.77 9.33
N GLU A 24 11.76 2.59 8.72
CA GLU A 24 12.04 2.47 7.29
C GLU A 24 10.94 3.12 6.46
N ARG A 25 11.34 3.63 5.29
CA ARG A 25 10.42 4.17 4.28
C ARG A 25 10.59 3.41 2.98
N GLY A 26 9.52 3.35 2.21
CA GLY A 26 9.58 2.70 0.91
C GLY A 26 8.35 2.94 0.07
N PHE A 27 8.40 2.37 -1.14
CA PHE A 27 7.34 2.45 -2.12
C PHE A 27 6.84 1.05 -2.47
N TYR A 28 5.52 0.87 -2.48
CA TYR A 28 4.86 -0.32 -3.00
C TYR A 28 4.10 0.02 -4.29
N ASP A 29 4.30 -0.75 -5.35
CA ASP A 29 3.67 -0.53 -6.65
C ASP A 29 2.41 -1.39 -6.79
N CYS A 30 1.24 -0.75 -6.86
CA CYS A 30 -0.04 -1.43 -7.01
C CYS A 30 -0.43 -1.70 -8.47
N ALA A 31 0.37 -1.28 -9.46
CA ALA A 31 0.02 -1.42 -10.89
C ALA A 31 -0.28 -2.88 -11.28
N GLY A 32 0.46 -3.84 -10.70
CA GLY A 32 0.23 -5.27 -10.91
C GLY A 32 -1.11 -5.79 -10.38
N LEU A 33 -1.72 -5.09 -9.42
CA LEU A 33 -3.00 -5.47 -8.80
C LEU A 33 -4.20 -4.96 -9.57
N LEU A 34 -4.05 -3.91 -10.39
CA LEU A 34 -5.17 -3.18 -11.00
C LEU A 34 -6.09 -4.05 -11.88
N ASN A 35 -5.62 -5.19 -12.38
CA ASN A 35 -6.42 -6.10 -13.20
C ASN A 35 -6.88 -7.37 -12.45
N PHE A 36 -6.56 -7.47 -11.15
CA PHE A 36 -6.76 -8.67 -10.36
C PHE A 36 -7.99 -8.57 -9.46
N GLY A 37 -8.99 -9.41 -9.72
CA GLY A 37 -10.13 -9.62 -8.81
C GLY A 37 -10.75 -8.33 -8.27
N VAL A 38 -10.81 -8.23 -6.94
CA VAL A 38 -11.39 -7.09 -6.19
C VAL A 38 -10.58 -5.79 -6.31
N PHE A 39 -9.31 -5.85 -6.73
CA PHE A 39 -8.46 -4.66 -6.87
C PHE A 39 -8.72 -3.88 -8.17
N LYS A 40 -9.62 -4.34 -9.04
CA LYS A 40 -10.01 -3.58 -10.24
C LYS A 40 -10.58 -2.20 -9.92
N GLU A 41 -11.20 -2.04 -8.75
CA GLU A 41 -11.68 -0.73 -8.28
C GLU A 41 -10.56 0.29 -8.08
N LEU A 42 -9.33 -0.18 -7.82
CA LEU A 42 -8.17 0.68 -7.68
C LEU A 42 -7.80 1.39 -8.99
N GLN A 43 -8.35 0.99 -10.14
CA GLN A 43 -8.17 1.74 -11.39
C GLN A 43 -8.74 3.16 -11.31
N ASP A 44 -9.82 3.37 -10.54
CA ASP A 44 -10.29 4.72 -10.25
C ASP A 44 -9.31 5.39 -9.28
N LYS A 45 -8.60 6.41 -9.76
CA LYS A 45 -7.63 7.17 -8.96
C LYS A 45 -8.24 7.81 -7.72
N ASN A 46 -9.48 8.30 -7.81
CA ASN A 46 -10.16 8.90 -6.65
C ASN A 46 -10.47 7.85 -5.60
N TYR A 47 -10.79 6.63 -6.02
CA TYR A 47 -10.97 5.50 -5.12
C TYR A 47 -9.64 5.03 -4.53
N PHE A 48 -8.60 4.85 -5.36
CA PHE A 48 -7.25 4.47 -4.93
C PHE A 48 -6.71 5.41 -3.83
N LYS A 49 -6.95 6.72 -3.98
CA LYS A 49 -6.52 7.74 -3.01
C LYS A 49 -7.22 7.66 -1.65
N LYS A 50 -8.27 6.84 -1.50
CA LYS A 50 -8.94 6.58 -0.22
C LYS A 50 -8.23 5.52 0.63
N VAL A 51 -7.05 5.06 0.20
CA VAL A 51 -6.22 4.14 0.98
C VAL A 51 -5.97 4.71 2.38
N GLN A 52 -6.05 3.84 3.38
CA GLN A 52 -5.77 4.18 4.78
C GLN A 52 -5.03 3.03 5.46
N VAL A 53 -4.41 3.31 6.60
CA VAL A 53 -3.80 2.28 7.44
C VAL A 53 -4.81 1.77 8.46
N LEU A 54 -5.03 0.46 8.51
CA LEU A 54 -5.84 -0.21 9.53
C LEU A 54 -5.12 -1.48 9.99
N HIS A 55 -5.01 -1.67 11.32
CA HIS A 55 -4.35 -2.83 11.94
C HIS A 55 -2.94 -3.15 11.40
N GLY A 56 -2.18 -2.12 11.02
CA GLY A 56 -0.81 -2.28 10.53
C GLY A 56 -0.71 -2.68 9.05
N THR A 57 -1.80 -2.59 8.29
CA THR A 57 -1.80 -2.77 6.84
C THR A 57 -2.58 -1.68 6.10
N VAL A 58 -2.47 -1.64 4.77
CA VAL A 58 -3.23 -0.74 3.90
C VAL A 58 -4.57 -1.36 3.53
N VAL A 59 -5.63 -0.55 3.60
CA VAL A 59 -7.00 -0.95 3.28
C VAL A 59 -7.71 0.12 2.44
N TRP A 60 -8.72 -0.30 1.68
CA TRP A 60 -9.65 0.56 0.94
C TRP A 60 -11.09 0.45 1.46
N PRO A 61 -11.99 1.38 1.11
CA PRO A 61 -13.35 1.44 1.66
C PRO A 61 -14.21 0.19 1.46
N HIS A 62 -13.95 -0.62 0.43
CA HIS A 62 -14.70 -1.86 0.18
C HIS A 62 -13.91 -3.11 0.61
N GLU A 63 -13.21 -2.98 1.74
CA GLU A 63 -12.57 -4.08 2.45
C GLU A 63 -11.42 -4.75 1.69
N GLN A 64 -10.92 -4.16 0.59
CA GLN A 64 -9.67 -4.62 0.00
C GLN A 64 -8.52 -4.26 0.93
N ASP A 65 -7.67 -5.23 1.24
CA ASP A 65 -6.41 -5.06 1.94
C ASP A 65 -5.28 -5.77 1.19
N ILE A 66 -4.05 -5.38 1.48
CA ILE A 66 -2.87 -6.11 1.01
C ILE A 66 -2.20 -6.70 2.23
N CYS A 67 -1.74 -7.94 2.16
CA CYS A 67 -1.03 -8.56 3.28
C CYS A 67 0.19 -7.69 3.67
N PRO A 68 0.32 -7.27 4.95
CA PRO A 68 1.40 -6.37 5.37
C PRO A 68 2.79 -6.96 5.16
N ASP A 69 2.95 -8.28 5.24
CA ASP A 69 4.23 -8.96 4.97
C ASP A 69 4.59 -8.91 3.48
N THR A 70 3.61 -8.98 2.57
CA THR A 70 3.80 -8.78 1.12
C THR A 70 4.21 -7.34 0.85
N VAL A 71 3.48 -6.37 1.41
CA VAL A 71 3.80 -4.95 1.25
C VAL A 71 5.22 -4.66 1.71
N TYR A 72 5.63 -5.18 2.87
CA TYR A 72 6.98 -4.95 3.38
C TYR A 72 8.07 -5.57 2.51
N SER A 73 7.85 -6.81 2.03
CA SER A 73 8.86 -7.56 1.27
C SER A 73 9.07 -7.02 -0.14
N ASP A 74 7.99 -6.60 -0.79
CA ASP A 74 8.03 -6.13 -2.18
C ASP A 74 8.25 -4.60 -2.26
N ALA A 75 8.14 -3.88 -1.14
CA ALA A 75 8.40 -2.45 -1.13
C ALA A 75 9.88 -2.16 -1.41
N ILE A 76 10.11 -1.28 -2.39
CA ILE A 76 11.43 -0.72 -2.66
C ILE A 76 11.76 0.25 -1.54
N LYS A 77 12.77 -0.09 -0.73
CA LYS A 77 13.19 0.73 0.41
C LYS A 77 13.95 1.97 -0.07
N GLU A 78 13.68 3.10 0.56
CA GLU A 78 14.49 4.31 0.35
C GLU A 78 15.83 4.12 1.07
N ASN A 79 16.93 4.13 0.33
CA ASN A 79 18.26 4.22 0.95
C ASN A 79 18.41 5.64 1.50
N THR A 80 18.50 5.76 2.82
CA THR A 80 18.86 7.01 3.50
C THR A 80 20.38 7.17 3.52
#